data_AF-A0A0R1XC46-F1
#
_entry.id   AF-A0A0R1XC46-F1
#
_cell.length_a   1.000
_cell.length_b   1.000
_cell.length_c   1.000
_cell.angle_alpha   90.00
_cell.angle_beta   90.00
_cell.angle_gamma   90.00
#
_symmetry.space_group_name_H-M   'P 1'
#
loop_
_entity.id
_entity.type
_entity.pdbx_description
1 polymer ?
#
loop_
_entity_poly.entity_id
_entity_poly.type
_entity_poly.pdbx_seq_one_letter_code
_entity_poly.pdbx_strand_id
1 'polypeptide(L)'
;MNEDEFLWGEEYMDKMRSLPHYAQGHQIVEIMVLYHASTEQILAFTGLIDNEFAAMLAGDGAFTDQQYENLYAQIRAHGHRRTKGPGNEDGRV
;
A
#
# COMPACT_ATOMS: atom_id res chain seq x y z
N MET A 1 -29.10 4.07 -15.11
CA MET A 1 -28.42 3.55 -13.91
C MET A 1 -29.48 2.79 -13.14
N ASN A 2 -29.30 1.48 -12.97
CA ASN A 2 -30.28 0.64 -12.27
C ASN A 2 -30.08 0.77 -10.76
N GLU A 3 -31.17 1.00 -10.04
CA GLU A 3 -31.19 1.09 -8.57
C GLU A 3 -30.63 -0.20 -7.92
N ASP A 4 -30.84 -1.36 -8.55
CA ASP A 4 -30.30 -2.65 -8.11
C ASP A 4 -28.74 -2.72 -8.14
N GLU A 5 -28.11 -2.05 -9.10
CA GLU A 5 -26.64 -1.99 -9.23
C GLU A 5 -26.03 -1.05 -8.18
N PHE A 6 -26.78 -0.01 -7.80
CA PHE A 6 -26.42 0.94 -6.75
C PHE A 6 -26.49 0.30 -5.36
N LEU A 7 -27.53 -0.51 -5.10
CA LEU A 7 -27.69 -1.29 -3.86
C LEU A 7 -26.54 -2.29 -3.64
N TRP A 8 -26.10 -2.99 -4.70
CA TRP A 8 -24.94 -3.88 -4.62
C TRP A 8 -23.62 -3.14 -4.36
N GLY A 9 -23.46 -1.94 -4.93
CA GLY A 9 -22.29 -1.10 -4.71
C GLY A 9 -22.19 -0.63 -3.26
N GLU A 10 -23.28 -0.15 -2.67
CA GLU A 10 -23.31 0.30 -1.27
C GLU A 10 -23.07 -0.85 -0.30
N GLU A 11 -23.77 -1.97 -0.46
CA GLU A 11 -23.59 -3.17 0.39
C GLU A 11 -22.16 -3.72 0.30
N TYR A 12 -21.57 -3.72 -0.90
CA TYR A 12 -20.19 -4.12 -1.10
C TYR A 12 -19.23 -3.17 -0.36
N MET A 13 -19.42 -1.85 -0.50
CA MET A 13 -18.55 -0.87 0.15
C MET A 13 -18.68 -0.91 1.67
N ASP A 14 -19.88 -1.13 2.21
CA ASP A 14 -20.08 -1.29 3.65
C ASP A 14 -19.42 -2.57 4.18
N LYS A 15 -19.52 -3.68 3.43
CA LYS A 15 -18.77 -4.89 3.75
C LYS A 15 -17.27 -4.65 3.75
N MET A 16 -16.74 -3.95 2.74
CA MET A 16 -15.30 -3.63 2.69
C MET A 16 -14.88 -2.76 3.88
N ARG A 17 -15.65 -1.72 4.23
CA ARG A 17 -15.38 -0.85 5.39
C ARG A 17 -15.45 -1.59 6.73
N SER A 18 -16.19 -2.69 6.79
CA SER A 18 -16.28 -3.53 7.98
C SER A 18 -15.07 -4.44 8.20
N LEU A 19 -14.17 -4.57 7.23
CA LEU A 19 -12.99 -5.43 7.34
C LEU A 19 -12.03 -4.91 8.41
N PRO A 20 -11.35 -5.81 9.17
CA PRO A 20 -10.57 -5.45 10.36
C PRO A 20 -9.52 -4.36 10.14
N HIS A 21 -8.89 -4.35 8.97
CA HIS A 21 -7.80 -3.44 8.63
C HIS A 21 -8.11 -2.65 7.34
N TYR A 22 -9.39 -2.37 7.06
CA TYR A 22 -9.80 -1.62 5.87
C TYR A 22 -9.05 -0.28 5.73
N ALA A 23 -8.95 0.48 6.83
CA ALA A 23 -8.28 1.77 6.82
C ALA A 23 -6.79 1.64 6.48
N GLN A 24 -6.11 0.64 7.05
CA GLN A 24 -4.71 0.35 6.77
C GLN A 24 -4.50 -0.08 5.32
N GLY A 25 -5.38 -0.94 4.78
CA GLY A 25 -5.36 -1.35 3.38
C GLY A 25 -5.50 -0.16 2.42
N HIS A 26 -6.43 0.75 2.69
CA HIS A 26 -6.59 1.98 1.92
C HIS A 26 -5.36 2.89 1.99
N GLN A 27 -4.77 3.03 3.18
CA GLN A 27 -3.58 3.86 3.40
C GLN A 27 -2.35 3.38 2.62
N ILE A 28 -2.25 2.09 2.28
CA ILE A 28 -1.19 1.58 1.41
C ILE A 28 -1.17 2.35 0.09
N VAL A 29 -2.33 2.49 -0.57
CA VAL A 29 -2.44 3.15 -1.88
C VAL A 29 -2.04 4.62 -1.80
N GLU A 30 -2.46 5.32 -0.74
CA GLU A 30 -2.10 6.73 -0.52
C GLU A 30 -0.58 6.90 -0.38
N ILE A 31 0.07 6.03 0.39
CA ILE A 31 1.53 6.06 0.58
C ILE A 31 2.25 5.69 -0.72
N MET A 32 1.75 4.72 -1.49
CA MET A 32 2.32 4.38 -2.80
C MET A 32 2.35 5.57 -3.75
N VAL A 33 1.24 6.30 -3.84
CA VAL A 33 1.12 7.50 -4.67
C VAL A 33 2.09 8.58 -4.17
N LEU A 34 2.11 8.83 -2.86
CA LEU A 34 2.96 9.86 -2.26
C LEU A 34 4.46 9.60 -2.46
N TYR A 35 4.89 8.34 -2.44
CA TYR A 35 6.30 7.95 -2.54
C TYR A 35 6.70 7.40 -3.90
N HIS A 36 5.81 7.51 -4.90
CA HIS A 36 6.03 7.06 -6.27
C HIS A 36 6.51 5.60 -6.35
N ALA A 37 5.89 4.72 -5.57
CA ALA A 37 6.19 3.29 -5.54
C ALA A 37 5.11 2.51 -6.32
N SER A 38 5.53 1.77 -7.35
CA SER A 38 4.63 0.85 -8.04
C SER A 38 4.49 -0.46 -7.28
N THR A 39 3.44 -1.23 -7.59
CA THR A 39 3.24 -2.58 -7.02
C THR A 39 4.45 -3.46 -7.28
N GLU A 40 4.99 -3.50 -8.50
CA GLU A 40 6.15 -4.33 -8.85
C GLU A 40 7.38 -3.97 -8.01
N GLN A 41 7.58 -2.68 -7.73
CA GLN A 41 8.66 -2.23 -6.86
C GLN A 41 8.45 -2.71 -5.43
N ILE A 42 7.23 -2.60 -4.92
CA ILE A 42 6.88 -3.06 -3.56
C ILE A 42 7.14 -4.54 -3.41
N LEU A 43 6.65 -5.36 -4.33
CA LEU A 43 6.89 -6.80 -4.31
C LEU A 43 8.40 -7.10 -4.34
N ALA A 44 9.15 -6.39 -5.18
CA ALA A 44 10.60 -6.59 -5.29
C ALA A 44 11.38 -6.24 -4.01
N PHE A 45 11.03 -5.17 -3.27
CA PHE A 45 11.78 -4.78 -2.07
C PHE A 45 11.23 -5.35 -0.76
N THR A 46 9.97 -5.78 -0.73
CA THR A 46 9.36 -6.39 0.47
C THR A 46 9.48 -7.91 0.47
N GLY A 47 9.58 -8.54 -0.72
CA GLY A 47 9.50 -9.98 -0.89
C GLY A 47 8.09 -10.55 -0.77
N LEU A 48 7.06 -9.71 -0.65
CA LEU A 48 5.67 -10.14 -0.69
C LEU A 48 5.34 -10.75 -2.06
N ILE A 49 4.47 -11.75 -2.06
CA ILE A 49 3.85 -12.24 -3.30
C ILE A 49 2.53 -11.51 -3.57
N ASP A 50 2.04 -11.58 -4.81
CA ASP A 50 0.83 -10.88 -5.26
C ASP A 50 -0.38 -11.07 -4.33
N ASN A 51 -0.62 -12.32 -3.89
CA ASN A 51 -1.76 -12.64 -3.03
C ASN A 51 -1.63 -12.05 -1.63
N GLU A 52 -0.42 -11.98 -1.07
CA GLU A 52 -0.18 -11.35 0.23
C GLU A 52 -0.39 -9.85 0.13
N PHE A 53 0.13 -9.23 -0.93
CA PHE A 53 -0.09 -7.81 -1.17
C PHE A 53 -1.56 -7.48 -1.41
N ALA A 54 -2.29 -8.32 -2.15
CA ALA A 54 -3.72 -8.17 -2.35
C ALA A 54 -4.53 -8.30 -1.05
N ALA A 55 -4.16 -9.23 -0.16
CA ALA A 55 -4.79 -9.36 1.15
C ALA A 55 -4.49 -8.15 2.06
N MET A 56 -3.27 -7.60 2.00
CA MET A 56 -2.95 -6.33 2.68
C MET A 56 -3.78 -5.16 2.11
N LEU A 57 -3.94 -5.06 0.79
CA LEU A 57 -4.79 -4.04 0.18
C LEU A 57 -6.27 -4.19 0.57
N ALA A 58 -6.75 -5.42 0.70
CA ALA A 58 -8.12 -5.70 1.11
C ALA A 58 -8.38 -5.35 2.58
N GLY A 59 -7.36 -5.39 3.44
CA GLY A 59 -7.53 -5.14 4.87
C GLY A 59 -8.29 -6.26 5.59
N ASP A 60 -8.26 -7.49 5.05
CA ASP A 60 -9.12 -8.61 5.46
C ASP A 60 -8.83 -9.20 6.86
N GLY A 61 -7.75 -8.76 7.50
CA GLY A 61 -7.33 -9.22 8.82
C GLY A 61 -6.25 -10.30 8.82
N ALA A 62 -5.75 -10.72 7.65
CA ALA A 62 -4.67 -11.71 7.57
C ALA A 62 -3.32 -11.20 8.11
N PHE A 63 -3.15 -9.88 8.19
CA PHE A 63 -1.93 -9.21 8.64
C PHE A 63 -2.20 -8.34 9.86
N THR A 64 -1.20 -8.24 10.74
CA THR A 64 -1.22 -7.41 11.95
C THR A 64 -0.91 -5.94 11.66
N ASP A 65 -1.32 -5.04 12.55
CA ASP A 65 -0.97 -3.61 12.48
C ASP A 65 0.53 -3.37 12.30
N GLN A 66 1.38 -4.12 13.01
CA GLN A 66 2.83 -3.98 12.90
C GLN A 66 3.34 -4.32 11.49
N GLN A 67 2.70 -5.27 10.79
CA GLN A 67 3.07 -5.61 9.41
C GLN A 67 2.69 -4.49 8.44
N TYR A 68 1.56 -3.81 8.65
CA TYR A 68 1.21 -2.61 7.88
C TYR A 68 2.22 -1.48 8.13
N GLU A 69 2.55 -1.20 9.38
CA GLU A 69 3.54 -0.17 9.72
C GLU A 69 4.92 -0.46 9.11
N ASN A 70 5.33 -1.74 9.10
CA ASN A 70 6.56 -2.17 8.44
C ASN A 70 6.50 -1.94 6.93
N LEU A 71 5.38 -2.23 6.27
CA LEU A 71 5.19 -1.98 4.84
C LEU A 71 5.26 -0.47 4.54
N TYR A 72 4.57 0.35 5.33
CA TYR A 72 4.61 1.81 5.18
C TYR A 72 6.04 2.34 5.30
N ALA A 73 6.78 1.90 6.32
CA ALA A 73 8.18 2.30 6.51
C ALA A 73 9.06 1.92 5.31
N GLN A 74 8.86 0.72 4.74
CA GLN A 74 9.61 0.27 3.57
C GLN A 74 9.30 1.11 2.32
N ILE A 75 8.02 1.43 2.07
CA ILE A 75 7.62 2.30 0.95
C ILE A 75 8.24 3.69 1.11
N ARG A 76 8.15 4.29 2.31
CA ARG A 76 8.79 5.59 2.61
C ARG A 76 10.30 5.56 2.36
N ALA A 77 10.98 4.52 2.84
CA ALA A 77 12.42 4.35 2.67
C ALA A 77 12.82 4.13 1.21
N HIS A 78 11.98 3.49 0.39
CA HIS A 78 12.19 3.37 -1.05
C HIS A 78 12.07 4.73 -1.74
N GLY A 79 10.98 5.47 -1.51
CA GLY A 79 10.77 6.79 -2.12
C GLY A 79 11.87 7.80 -1.75
N HIS A 80 12.29 7.83 -0.48
CA HIS A 80 13.39 8.72 -0.05
C HIS A 80 14.74 8.40 -0.68
N ARG A 81 15.04 7.12 -0.96
CA ARG A 81 16.25 6.74 -1.70
C ARG A 81 16.24 7.28 -3.13
N ARG A 82 15.07 7.31 -3.78
CA ARG A 82 14.92 7.89 -5.13
C ARG A 82 15.13 9.40 -5.14
N THR A 83 14.64 10.12 -4.12
CA THR A 83 14.83 11.58 -4.02
C THR A 83 16.25 11.98 -3.65
N LYS A 84 16.98 11.12 -2.94
CA LYS A 84 18.36 11.42 -2.51
C LYS A 84 19.41 11.09 -3.56
N GLY A 85 19.14 10.15 -4.48
CA GLY A 85 20.08 9.74 -5.54
C GLY A 85 21.44 9.21 -5.00
N PRO A 86 22.20 8.45 -5.81
CA PRO A 86 23.61 8.23 -5.53
C PRO A 86 24.37 9.49 -5.95
N GLY A 87 24.46 10.50 -5.08
CA GLY A 87 25.03 11.79 -5.46
C GLY A 87 25.26 12.74 -4.29
N ASN A 88 26.24 12.43 -3.45
CA ASN A 88 27.22 13.38 -2.90
C ASN A 88 28.23 12.61 -2.01
N GLU A 89 28.98 11.71 -2.62
CA GLU A 89 30.21 11.13 -2.04
C GLU A 89 31.40 11.29 -3.00
N ASP A 90 31.44 12.37 -3.78
CA ASP A 90 32.69 12.82 -4.38
C ASP A 90 32.94 14.28 -3.98
N GLY A 91 33.72 14.44 -2.92
CA GLY A 91 34.41 15.70 -2.67
C GLY A 91 35.44 15.96 -3.76
N ARG A 92 35.16 16.93 -4.64
CA ARG A 92 36.05 17.70 -5.55
C ARG A 92 35.10 18.46 -6.50
N VAL A 93 35.14 19.77 -6.70
CA VAL A 93 36.13 20.86 -6.52
C VAL A 93 35.37 22.15 -6.25
#